data_AF-A0A2M7JQG8-F1
#
_entry.id   AF-A0A2M7JQG8-F1
#
_cell.length_a   1.000
_cell.length_b   1.000
_cell.length_c   1.000
_cell.angle_alpha   90.00
_cell.angle_beta   90.00
_cell.angle_gamma   90.00
#
_symmetry.space_group_name_H-M   'P 1'
#
loop_
_entity.id
_entity.type
_entity.pdbx_description
1 polymer ?
#
loop_
_entity_poly.entity_id
_entity_poly.type
_entity_poly.pdbx_seq_one_letter_code
_entity_poly.pdbx_strand_id
1 'polypeptide(L)'
;MEALAICKTEGMLFATNDVIARRFGQDQGVQVISLQAILRGIWQSGLRRKAEVRELLEQIRKADNLEVAPEVEIEIFGEGEE
;
A
#
# COMPACT_ATOMS: atom_id res chain seq x y z
N MET A 1 10.79 9.29 -10.08
CA MET A 1 10.74 8.39 -11.26
C MET A 1 11.88 7.39 -11.30
N GLU A 2 13.06 7.71 -10.75
CA GLU A 2 14.23 6.81 -10.73
C GLU A 2 13.93 5.46 -10.07
N ALA A 3 13.24 5.45 -8.92
CA ALA A 3 12.85 4.20 -8.25
C ALA A 3 11.98 3.28 -9.13
N LEU A 4 11.04 3.84 -9.90
CA LEU A 4 10.22 3.07 -10.85
C LEU A 4 11.06 2.51 -12.00
N ALA A 5 12.03 3.28 -12.51
CA ALA A 5 12.93 2.83 -13.56
C ALA A 5 13.83 1.68 -13.09
N ILE A 6 14.31 1.73 -11.84
CA ILE A 6 15.04 0.64 -11.20
C ILE A 6 14.14 -0.59 -11.06
N CYS A 7 12.93 -0.44 -10.52
CA CYS A 7 12.00 -1.57 -10.39
C CYS A 7 11.70 -2.22 -11.74
N LYS A 8 11.55 -1.43 -12.80
CA LYS A 8 11.35 -1.94 -14.16
C LYS A 8 12.55 -2.74 -14.67
N THR A 9 13.76 -2.21 -14.47
CA THR A 9 15.00 -2.80 -14.98
C THR A 9 15.33 -4.09 -14.25
N GLU A 10 15.14 -4.11 -12.93
CA GLU A 10 15.52 -5.22 -12.06
C GLU A 10 14.36 -6.20 -11.80
N GLY A 11 13.18 -5.98 -12.38
CA GLY A 11 12.00 -6.83 -12.17
C GLY A 11 11.48 -6.82 -10.73
N MET A 12 11.69 -5.73 -9.99
CA MET A 12 11.27 -5.60 -8.59
C MET A 12 9.84 -5.08 -8.46
N LEU A 13 9.21 -5.40 -7.32
CA LEU A 13 7.93 -4.83 -6.91
C LEU A 13 8.12 -3.39 -6.44
N PHE A 14 7.32 -2.47 -6.96
CA PHE A 14 7.30 -1.08 -6.52
C PHE A 14 6.21 -0.87 -5.48
N ALA A 15 6.58 -0.46 -4.26
CA ALA A 15 5.62 -0.13 -3.21
C ALA A 15 5.38 1.39 -3.19
N THR A 16 4.12 1.82 -3.32
CA THR A 16 3.77 3.25 -3.23
C THR A 16 2.35 3.47 -2.74
N ASN A 17 2.16 4.56 -2.00
CA ASN A 17 0.84 5.09 -1.60
C ASN A 17 0.28 6.10 -2.62
N ASP A 18 1.10 6.60 -3.55
CA ASP A 18 0.72 7.60 -4.52
C ASP A 18 -0.05 6.94 -5.67
N VAL A 19 -1.32 7.35 -5.83
CA VAL A 19 -2.23 6.79 -6.82
C VAL A 19 -1.72 7.04 -8.25
N ILE A 20 -1.10 8.18 -8.51
CA ILE A 20 -0.54 8.55 -9.82
C ILE A 20 0.68 7.70 -10.11
N ALA A 21 1.60 7.57 -9.15
CA ALA A 21 2.79 6.73 -9.29
C ALA A 21 2.42 5.25 -9.48
N ARG A 22 1.36 4.78 -8.81
CA ARG A 22 0.84 3.42 -8.98
C ARG A 22 0.31 3.19 -10.39
N ARG A 23 -0.58 4.07 -10.88
CA ARG A 23 -1.14 3.96 -12.24
C ARG A 23 -0.04 4.02 -13.29
N PHE A 24 0.85 4.98 -13.17
CA PHE A 24 1.98 5.11 -14.07
C PHE A 24 2.88 3.86 -14.06
N GLY A 25 3.20 3.31 -12.88
CA GLY A 25 4.00 2.09 -12.78
C GLY A 25 3.33 0.89 -13.47
N GLN A 26 2.03 0.71 -13.25
CA GLN A 26 1.23 -0.33 -13.90
C GLN A 26 1.22 -0.18 -15.43
N ASP A 27 0.99 1.04 -15.93
CA ASP A 27 1.02 1.35 -17.37
C ASP A 27 2.40 1.06 -17.99
N GLN A 28 3.47 1.17 -17.19
CA GLN A 28 4.83 0.87 -17.60
C GLN A 28 5.21 -0.61 -17.48
N GLY A 29 4.29 -1.48 -17.07
CA GLY A 29 4.52 -2.92 -16.88
C GLY A 29 5.28 -3.26 -15.60
N VAL A 30 5.39 -2.33 -14.65
CA VAL A 30 6.00 -2.57 -13.33
C VAL A 30 4.95 -3.15 -12.41
N GLN A 31 5.31 -4.20 -11.66
CA GLN A 31 4.44 -4.70 -10.60
C GLN A 31 4.40 -3.66 -9.48
N VAL A 32 3.20 -3.22 -9.11
CA VAL A 32 3.01 -2.24 -8.03
C VAL A 32 2.17 -2.83 -6.92
N ILE A 33 2.56 -2.58 -5.68
CA ILE A 33 1.76 -2.89 -4.49
C ILE A 33 1.45 -1.59 -3.72
N SER A 34 0.19 -1.45 -3.28
CA SER A 34 -0.21 -0.31 -2.46
C SER A 34 0.12 -0.56 -1.00
N LEU A 35 0.31 0.52 -0.22
CA LEU A 35 0.45 0.40 1.23
C LEU A 35 -0.76 -0.30 1.85
N GLN A 36 -1.96 0.00 1.34
CA GLN A 36 -3.22 -0.60 1.75
C GLN A 36 -3.19 -2.12 1.59
N ALA A 37 -2.72 -2.62 0.44
CA ALA A 37 -2.60 -4.05 0.19
C ALA A 37 -1.60 -4.73 1.14
N ILE A 38 -0.48 -4.06 1.47
CA ILE A 38 0.50 -4.58 2.45
C ILE A 38 -0.15 -4.67 3.84
N LEU A 39 -0.79 -3.60 4.31
CA LEU A 39 -1.44 -3.55 5.62
C LEU A 39 -2.60 -4.55 5.73
N ARG A 40 -3.37 -4.72 4.66
CA ARG A 40 -4.41 -5.75 4.56
C ARG A 40 -3.82 -7.15 4.68
N GLY A 41 -2.73 -7.45 3.96
CA GLY A 41 -2.05 -8.74 4.04
C GLY A 41 -1.53 -9.04 5.45
N ILE A 42 -0.97 -8.03 6.13
CA ILE A 42 -0.53 -8.16 7.54
C ILE A 42 -1.73 -8.49 8.46
N TRP A 43 -2.88 -7.85 8.24
CA TRP A 43 -4.08 -8.11 9.03
C TRP A 43 -4.66 -9.50 8.73
N GLN A 44 -4.87 -9.84 7.44
CA GLN A 44 -5.49 -11.10 7.02
C GLN A 44 -4.63 -12.32 7.34
N SER A 45 -3.30 -12.19 7.34
CA SER A 45 -2.40 -13.28 7.76
C SER A 45 -2.39 -13.54 9.27
N GLY A 46 -3.03 -12.67 10.07
CA GLY A 46 -3.02 -12.76 11.53
C GLY A 46 -1.68 -12.37 12.18
N LEU A 47 -0.71 -11.87 11.40
CA LEU A 47 0.60 -11.43 11.91
C LEU A 47 0.46 -10.29 12.92
N ARG A 48 -0.54 -9.41 12.73
CA ARG A 48 -0.92 -8.34 13.64
C ARG A 48 -2.44 -8.28 13.77
N ARG A 49 -2.92 -7.89 14.95
CA ARG A 49 -4.34 -7.62 15.18
C ARG A 49 -4.77 -6.33 14.47
N LYS A 50 -6.06 -6.21 14.16
CA LYS A 50 -6.66 -5.02 13.54
C LYS A 50 -6.26 -3.70 14.25
N ALA A 51 -6.22 -3.69 15.58
CA ALA A 51 -5.81 -2.52 16.36
C ALA A 51 -4.34 -2.13 16.14
N GLU A 52 -3.44 -3.12 16.09
CA GLU A 52 -2.01 -2.89 15.81
C GLU A 52 -1.80 -2.39 14.38
N VAL A 53 -2.55 -2.92 13.42
CA VAL A 53 -2.49 -2.46 12.01
C VAL A 53 -3.02 -1.03 11.87
N ARG A 54 -4.05 -0.65 12.64
CA ARG A 54 -4.49 0.76 12.70
C ARG A 54 -3.43 1.68 13.28
N GLU A 55 -2.74 1.25 14.33
CA GLU A 55 -1.64 2.04 14.90
C GLU A 55 -0.50 2.22 13.91
N LEU A 56 -0.15 1.18 13.15
CA LEU A 56 0.84 1.27 12.06
C LEU A 56 0.40 2.26 10.97
N LEU A 57 -0.86 2.20 10.55
CA LEU A 57 -1.43 3.15 9.58
C LEU A 57 -1.32 4.60 10.08
N GLU A 58 -1.62 4.82 11.36
CA GLU A 58 -1.51 6.13 12.00
C GLU A 58 -0.07 6.63 12.14
N GLN A 59 0.89 5.75 12.40
CA GLN A 59 2.32 6.10 12.43
C GLN A 59 2.80 6.52 11.05
N ILE A 60 2.43 5.77 10.00
CA ILE A 60 2.77 6.10 8.61
C ILE A 60 2.14 7.43 8.20
N ARG A 61 0.88 7.66 8.59
CA ARG A 61 0.19 8.94 8.37
C ARG A 61 1.00 10.13 8.87
N LYS A 62 1.50 10.02 10.10
CA LYS A 62 2.31 11.08 10.74
C LYS A 62 3.68 11.23 10.08
N ALA A 63 4.33 10.13 9.71
CA ALA A 63 5.66 10.16 9.11
C ALA A 63 5.65 10.79 7.71
N ASP A 64 4.64 10.46 6.90
CA ASP A 64 4.57 10.86 5.49
C ASP A 64 3.66 12.07 5.25
N ASN A 65 3.08 12.66 6.31
CA ASN A 65 2.07 13.74 6.26
C ASN A 65 0.93 13.43 5.27
N LEU A 66 0.45 12.20 5.31
CA LEU A 66 -0.62 11.73 4.42
C LEU A 66 -1.97 12.06 5.02
N GLU A 67 -2.92 12.50 4.19
CA GLU A 67 -4.33 12.45 4.56
C GLU A 67 -4.87 11.06 4.19
N VAL A 68 -5.30 10.31 5.20
CA VAL A 68 -5.92 9.00 5.01
C VAL A 68 -7.42 9.20 4.98
N ALA A 69 -8.00 9.10 3.78
CA ALA A 69 -9.44 9.16 3.60
C ALA A 69 -10.09 7.87 4.15
N PRO A 70 -11.35 7.90 4.65
CA PRO A 70 -12.03 6.73 5.22
C PRO A 70 -12.04 5.49 4.31
N GLU A 71 -12.02 5.71 2.99
CA GLU A 71 -11.98 4.67 1.96
C GLU A 71 -10.72 3.79 2.07
N VAL A 72 -9.61 4.34 2.57
CA VAL A 72 -8.37 3.59 2.82
C VAL A 72 -8.54 2.58 3.94
N GLU A 73 -9.23 2.95 5.03
CA GLU A 73 -9.55 1.99 6.09
C GLU A 73 -10.51 0.90 5.60
N ILE A 74 -11.43 1.23 4.70
CA ILE A 74 -12.31 0.24 4.06
C ILE A 74 -11.50 -0.70 3.15
N GLU A 75 -10.53 -0.19 2.39
CA GLU A 75 -9.67 -1.02 1.53
C GLU A 75 -8.83 -2.01 2.36
N ILE A 76 -8.33 -1.57 3.52
CA ILE A 76 -7.49 -2.38 4.42
C ILE A 76 -8.32 -3.36 5.24
N PHE A 77 -9.42 -2.89 5.83
CA PHE A 77 -10.18 -3.61 6.86
C PHE A 77 -11.57 -4.07 6.42
N GLY A 78 -11.97 -3.78 5.20
CA GLY A 78 -13.20 -4.26 4.62
C GLY A 78 -13.15 -5.78 4.50
N GLU A 79 -14.22 -6.43 4.92
CA GLU A 79 -14.45 -7.84 4.64
C GLU A 79 -14.67 -7.96 3.14
N GLY A 80 -13.66 -8.44 2.41
CA GLY A 80 -13.85 -8.86 1.03
C GLY A 80 -14.42 -10.27 1.06
N GLU A 81 -15.63 -10.44 0.54
CA GLU A 81 -16.13 -11.73 0.04
C GLU A 81 -15.06 -12.33 -0.89
N GLU A 82 -14.72 -13.60 -0.63
CA GLU A 82 -13.82 -14.42 -1.45
C GLU A 82 -14.37 -14.64 -2.87
#